data_AF-A0A143PJA5-F1
#
_entry.id   AF-A0A143PJA5-F1
#
_cell.length_a   1.000
_cell.length_b   1.000
_cell.length_c   1.000
_cell.angle_alpha   90.00
_cell.angle_beta   90.00
_cell.angle_gamma   90.00
#
_symmetry.space_group_name_H-M   'P 1'
#
loop_
_entity.id
_entity.type
_entity.pdbx_description
1 polymer ?
#
loop_
_entity_poly.entity_id
_entity_poly.type
_entity_poly.pdbx_seq_one_letter_code
_entity_poly.pdbx_strand_id
1 'polypeptide(L)'
;MAVRWLMTGALVALWMASAAMTSAQQAPAPVMLTPSGEGLPDGPGKDVTVRSCGTCHEARRAASARLTRAGWAAVIDSMIGRGARIADGDVPVVLEYLSTHFLGEAAQPLNINTAPQIDIEAAVGLLRREAAAVVRYRERNGRFKTIDDLKKVPGIDFSKVERRRAFIVTL
;
A
#
# COMPACT_ATOMS: atom_id res chain seq x y z
N MET A 1 37.08 100.86 8.03
CA MET A 1 37.76 100.13 9.11
C MET A 1 37.59 98.65 8.85
N ALA A 2 38.70 97.93 8.79
CA ALA A 2 38.79 96.53 8.40
C ALA A 2 38.39 95.61 9.56
N VAL A 3 37.78 94.46 9.26
CA VAL A 3 38.19 93.18 9.88
C VAL A 3 38.02 92.07 8.85
N ARG A 4 39.14 91.44 8.52
CA ARG A 4 39.27 90.23 7.69
C ARG A 4 39.19 89.04 8.64
N TRP A 5 38.21 88.15 8.47
CA TRP A 5 38.23 86.81 9.05
C TRP A 5 38.54 85.79 7.96
N LEU A 6 39.61 85.05 8.20
CA LEU A 6 40.11 83.92 7.42
C LEU A 6 39.52 82.61 7.96
N MET A 7 39.67 81.54 7.15
CA MET A 7 39.55 80.12 7.51
C MET A 7 38.09 79.63 7.58
N THR A 8 37.64 78.51 7.03
CA THR A 8 38.21 77.21 6.60
C THR A 8 37.04 76.47 5.92
N GLY A 9 37.15 75.88 4.73
CA GLY A 9 37.67 74.53 4.54
C GLY A 9 36.65 73.43 4.90
N ALA A 10 35.92 72.89 3.92
CA ALA A 10 35.43 71.49 3.90
C ALA A 10 34.81 71.16 2.52
N LEU A 11 35.61 70.57 1.63
CA LEU A 11 35.11 69.83 0.47
C LEU A 11 34.52 68.51 0.97
N VAL A 12 33.19 68.37 0.91
CA VAL A 12 32.53 67.08 1.16
C VAL A 12 32.60 66.26 -0.12
N ALA A 13 33.53 65.31 -0.16
CA ALA A 13 33.58 64.29 -1.19
C ALA A 13 32.48 63.25 -0.93
N LEU A 14 31.42 63.26 -1.75
CA LEU A 14 30.39 62.21 -1.76
C LEU A 14 30.99 60.95 -2.41
N TRP A 15 31.38 59.97 -1.61
CA TRP A 15 31.63 58.61 -2.08
C TRP A 15 30.30 57.88 -2.21
N MET A 16 29.83 57.64 -3.45
CA MET A 16 28.75 56.69 -3.69
C MET A 16 29.30 55.27 -3.56
N ALA A 17 29.06 54.64 -2.41
CA ALA A 17 29.29 53.21 -2.23
C ALA A 17 28.16 52.43 -2.95
N SER A 18 28.45 51.89 -4.13
CA SER A 18 27.57 50.90 -4.76
C SER A 18 27.64 49.60 -3.96
N ALA A 19 26.61 49.32 -3.17
CA ALA A 19 26.42 48.02 -2.54
C ALA A 19 26.09 47.00 -3.63
N ALA A 20 27.07 46.19 -4.03
CA ALA A 20 26.84 44.99 -4.82
C ALA A 20 25.99 44.02 -3.97
N MET A 21 24.71 43.88 -4.31
CA MET A 21 23.86 42.86 -3.69
C MET A 21 24.19 41.51 -4.31
N THR A 22 25.06 40.77 -3.63
CA THR A 22 25.33 39.36 -3.95
C THR A 22 24.03 38.58 -3.69
N SER A 23 23.36 38.13 -4.75
CA SER A 23 22.21 37.23 -4.62
C SER A 23 22.66 35.92 -3.97
N ALA A 24 22.30 35.71 -2.71
CA ALA A 24 22.43 34.40 -2.09
C ALA A 24 21.37 33.48 -2.74
N GLN A 25 21.83 32.55 -3.58
CA GLN A 25 20.96 31.51 -4.15
C GLN A 25 20.46 30.65 -2.97
N GLN A 26 19.19 30.80 -2.59
CA GLN A 26 18.58 29.93 -1.58
C GLN A 26 18.56 28.49 -2.09
N ALA A 27 19.18 27.60 -1.32
CA ALA A 27 19.08 26.17 -1.58
C ALA A 27 17.60 25.73 -1.42
N PRO A 28 17.08 24.85 -2.29
CA PRO A 28 15.72 24.35 -2.14
C PRO A 28 15.57 23.61 -0.80
N ALA A 29 14.50 23.91 -0.07
CA ALA A 29 14.17 23.19 1.15
C ALA A 29 13.96 21.69 0.85
N PRO A 30 14.34 20.78 1.76
CA PRO A 30 14.08 19.36 1.57
C PRO A 30 12.56 19.12 1.51
N VAL A 31 12.10 18.48 0.43
CA VAL A 31 10.70 18.04 0.31
C VAL A 31 10.46 16.94 1.33
N MET A 32 9.81 17.30 2.44
CA MET A 32 9.27 16.32 3.38
C MET A 32 8.06 15.66 2.71
N LEU A 33 8.22 14.41 2.26
CA LEU A 33 7.11 13.57 1.81
C LEU A 33 6.23 13.26 3.02
N THR A 34 5.14 14.00 3.21
CA THR A 34 4.11 13.61 4.16
C THR A 34 3.39 12.37 3.61
N PRO A 35 3.37 11.24 4.35
CA PRO A 35 2.57 10.09 3.94
C PRO A 35 1.11 10.56 3.82
N SER A 36 0.58 10.49 2.60
CA SER A 36 -0.72 11.08 2.29
C SER A 36 -1.85 10.10 2.60
N GLY A 37 -2.81 10.53 3.43
CA GLY A 37 -4.04 9.81 3.76
C GLY A 37 -5.20 10.08 2.81
N GLU A 38 -4.91 10.66 1.64
CA GLU A 38 -5.90 11.02 0.64
C GLU A 38 -6.62 9.77 0.11
N GLY A 39 -7.96 9.82 0.09
CA GLY A 39 -8.81 8.71 -0.33
C GLY A 39 -9.10 7.65 0.73
N LEU A 40 -8.64 7.81 1.97
CA LEU A 40 -9.06 6.98 3.10
C LEU A 40 -10.22 7.63 3.87
N PRO A 41 -11.23 6.86 4.34
CA PRO A 41 -12.33 7.38 5.15
C PRO A 41 -11.85 8.09 6.41
N ASP A 42 -12.47 9.22 6.77
CA ASP A 42 -12.18 9.89 8.04
C ASP A 42 -12.69 9.06 9.23
N GLY A 43 -11.92 9.06 10.32
CA GLY A 43 -12.29 8.33 11.53
C GLY A 43 -11.14 8.14 12.51
N PRO A 44 -11.43 7.72 13.76
CA PRO A 44 -10.42 7.41 14.77
C PRO A 44 -9.40 6.39 14.24
N GLY A 45 -8.11 6.67 14.38
CA GLY A 45 -7.04 5.77 13.93
C GLY A 45 -6.58 5.97 12.49
N LYS A 46 -7.20 6.87 11.72
CA LYS A 46 -6.73 7.24 10.37
C LYS A 46 -5.27 7.72 10.37
N ASP A 47 -4.94 8.69 11.21
CA ASP A 47 -3.58 9.28 11.23
C ASP A 47 -2.51 8.25 11.62
N VAL A 48 -2.84 7.39 12.60
CA VAL A 48 -1.99 6.28 13.03
C VAL A 48 -1.77 5.29 11.88
N THR A 49 -2.83 4.96 11.14
CA THR A 49 -2.78 4.06 9.98
C THR A 49 -1.96 4.67 8.84
N VAL A 50 -2.17 5.94 8.52
CA VAL A 50 -1.43 6.64 7.45
C VAL A 50 0.06 6.73 7.79
N ARG A 51 0.40 7.08 9.03
CA ARG A 51 1.79 7.12 9.51
C ARG A 51 2.45 5.73 9.46
N SER A 52 1.75 4.71 9.95
CA SER A 52 2.30 3.36 10.11
C SER A 52 2.45 2.61 8.78
N CYS A 53 1.47 2.73 7.89
CA CYS A 53 1.44 2.01 6.62
C CYS A 53 2.02 2.82 5.46
N GLY A 54 2.03 4.15 5.56
CA GLY A 54 2.48 5.08 4.52
C GLY A 54 3.99 5.19 4.35
N THR A 55 4.79 4.51 5.19
CA THR A 55 6.26 4.63 5.19
C THR A 55 6.92 4.01 3.95
N CYS A 56 6.34 2.94 3.38
CA CYS A 56 6.94 2.20 2.26
C CYS A 56 6.11 2.24 0.97
N HIS A 57 4.80 2.39 1.08
CA HIS A 57 3.87 2.58 -0.04
C HIS A 57 2.67 3.39 0.45
N GLU A 58 1.84 3.88 -0.46
CA GLU A 58 0.68 4.68 -0.09
C GLU A 58 -0.31 3.88 0.78
N ALA A 59 -0.79 4.50 1.87
CA ALA A 59 -1.74 3.87 2.79
C ALA A 59 -3.08 3.55 2.10
N ARG A 60 -3.43 4.29 1.03
CA ARG A 60 -4.66 4.08 0.25
C ARG A 60 -4.72 2.72 -0.42
N ARG A 61 -3.62 1.97 -0.53
CA ARG A 61 -3.68 0.57 -0.99
C ARG A 61 -4.60 -0.27 -0.12
N ALA A 62 -4.77 0.06 1.17
CA ALA A 62 -5.74 -0.58 2.03
C ALA A 62 -7.18 -0.46 1.49
N ALA A 63 -7.52 0.66 0.85
CA ALA A 63 -8.86 0.89 0.29
C ALA A 63 -9.22 -0.06 -0.87
N SER A 64 -8.23 -0.71 -1.49
CA SER A 64 -8.44 -1.72 -2.55
C SER A 64 -8.80 -3.12 -2.01
N ALA A 65 -8.64 -3.36 -0.71
CA ALA A 65 -8.94 -4.63 -0.09
C ALA A 65 -10.24 -4.56 0.71
N ARG A 66 -10.93 -5.71 0.78
CA ARG A 66 -12.03 -5.96 1.71
C ARG A 66 -11.73 -7.27 2.39
N LEU A 67 -11.40 -7.23 3.68
CA LEU A 67 -10.94 -8.39 4.43
C LEU A 67 -11.73 -8.50 5.73
N THR A 68 -11.81 -9.71 6.27
CA THR A 68 -12.28 -9.93 7.63
C THR A 68 -11.30 -9.28 8.62
N ARG A 69 -11.72 -9.08 9.88
CA ARG A 69 -10.81 -8.62 10.94
C ARG A 69 -9.55 -9.51 11.05
N ALA A 70 -9.72 -10.83 10.98
CA ALA A 70 -8.60 -11.77 10.98
C ALA A 70 -7.70 -11.60 9.74
N GLY A 71 -8.28 -11.35 8.57
CA GLY A 71 -7.52 -11.04 7.36
C GLY A 71 -6.71 -9.75 7.47
N TRP A 72 -7.28 -8.70 8.08
CA TRP A 72 -6.55 -7.46 8.34
C TRP A 72 -5.41 -7.64 9.35
N ALA A 73 -5.62 -8.42 10.42
CA ALA A 73 -4.56 -8.78 11.36
C ALA A 73 -3.39 -9.47 10.64
N ALA A 74 -3.68 -10.45 9.78
CA ALA A 74 -2.66 -11.14 8.99
C ALA A 74 -1.90 -10.21 8.02
N VAL A 75 -2.57 -9.19 7.46
CA VAL A 75 -1.91 -8.16 6.64
C VAL A 75 -0.95 -7.32 7.49
N ILE A 76 -1.38 -6.88 8.68
CA ILE A 76 -0.53 -6.11 9.61
C ILE A 76 0.72 -6.93 9.96
N ASP A 77 0.54 -8.19 10.36
CA ASP A 77 1.64 -9.10 10.69
C ASP A 77 2.59 -9.29 9.51
N SER A 78 2.05 -9.47 8.30
CA SER A 78 2.87 -9.61 7.09
C SER A 78 3.67 -8.35 6.77
N MET A 79 3.11 -7.16 6.99
CA MET A 79 3.82 -5.90 6.76
C MET A 79 4.92 -5.69 7.79
N ILE A 80 4.66 -6.01 9.07
CA ILE A 80 5.67 -5.98 10.14
C ILE A 80 6.82 -6.94 9.80
N GLY A 81 6.50 -8.18 9.40
CA GLY A 81 7.50 -9.16 8.97
C GLY A 81 8.31 -8.74 7.75
N ARG A 82 7.80 -7.81 6.94
CA ARG A 82 8.50 -7.20 5.78
C ARG A 82 9.20 -5.88 6.12
N GLY A 83 9.20 -5.46 7.39
CA GLY A 83 9.94 -4.31 7.89
C GLY A 83 9.11 -3.06 8.17
N ALA A 84 7.77 -3.12 8.08
CA ALA A 84 6.93 -2.03 8.58
C ALA A 84 7.13 -1.86 10.10
N ARG A 85 7.38 -0.63 10.54
CA ARG A 85 7.57 -0.32 11.96
C ARG A 85 6.29 0.27 12.52
N ILE A 86 5.51 -0.56 13.19
CA ILE A 86 4.28 -0.18 13.89
C ILE A 86 4.53 -0.41 15.38
N ALA A 87 4.26 0.57 16.23
CA ALA A 87 4.40 0.38 17.67
C ALA A 87 3.36 -0.64 18.17
N ASP A 88 3.70 -1.46 19.17
CA ASP A 88 2.80 -2.52 19.67
C ASP A 88 1.44 -1.95 20.14
N GLY A 89 1.42 -0.76 20.74
CA GLY A 89 0.20 -0.06 21.12
C GLY A 89 -0.62 0.51 19.94
N ASP A 90 0.01 0.73 18.79
CA ASP A 90 -0.64 1.25 17.57
C ASP A 90 -1.31 0.11 16.77
N VAL A 91 -0.84 -1.13 16.88
CA VAL A 91 -1.43 -2.31 16.20
C VAL A 91 -2.94 -2.45 16.40
N PRO A 92 -3.49 -2.45 17.63
CA PRO A 92 -4.94 -2.56 17.82
C PRO A 92 -5.71 -1.38 17.22
N VAL A 93 -5.12 -0.18 17.22
CA VAL A 93 -5.74 1.03 16.61
C VAL A 93 -5.83 0.90 15.10
N VAL A 94 -4.74 0.45 14.46
CA VAL A 94 -4.70 0.22 13.00
C VAL A 94 -5.65 -0.92 12.62
N LEU A 95 -5.66 -2.01 13.38
CA LEU A 95 -6.56 -3.14 13.13
C LEU A 95 -8.03 -2.72 13.24
N GLU A 96 -8.38 -1.93 14.26
CA GLU A 96 -9.73 -1.42 14.42
C GLU A 96 -10.13 -0.56 13.22
N TYR A 97 -9.33 0.46 12.89
CA TYR A 97 -9.60 1.35 11.76
C TYR A 97 -9.79 0.58 10.44
N LEU A 98 -8.88 -0.34 10.11
CA LEU A 98 -8.99 -1.14 8.89
C LEU A 98 -10.22 -2.04 8.88
N SER A 99 -10.55 -2.64 10.03
CA SER A 99 -11.72 -3.51 10.17
C SER A 99 -13.04 -2.75 10.19
N THR A 100 -13.06 -1.50 10.63
CA THR A 100 -14.27 -0.66 10.60
C THR A 100 -14.54 -0.15 9.18
N HIS A 101 -13.50 0.34 8.50
CA HIS A 101 -13.67 1.05 7.23
C HIS A 101 -13.55 0.17 5.98
N PHE A 102 -12.91 -0.99 6.10
CA PHE A 102 -12.65 -1.89 4.97
C PHE A 102 -12.99 -3.36 5.30
N LEU A 103 -14.03 -3.57 6.11
CA LEU A 103 -14.53 -4.92 6.40
C LEU A 103 -15.02 -5.58 5.10
N GLY A 104 -14.57 -6.81 4.89
CA GLY A 104 -15.10 -7.72 3.89
C GLY A 104 -15.66 -8.97 4.56
N GLU A 105 -16.46 -9.71 3.79
CA GLU A 105 -16.89 -11.05 4.18
C GLU A 105 -15.74 -12.05 4.02
N ALA A 106 -15.81 -13.15 4.77
CA ALA A 106 -14.89 -14.26 4.54
C ALA A 106 -15.10 -14.79 3.11
N ALA A 107 -14.01 -14.92 2.34
CA ALA A 107 -14.08 -15.53 1.02
C ALA A 107 -14.67 -16.95 1.18
N GLN A 108 -15.80 -17.20 0.51
CA GLN A 108 -16.40 -18.52 0.50
C GLN A 108 -15.47 -19.49 -0.24
N PRO A 109 -15.21 -20.70 0.30
CA PRO A 109 -14.40 -21.67 -0.39
C PRO A 109 -14.98 -22.02 -1.76
N LEU A 110 -14.12 -22.10 -2.77
CA LEU A 110 -14.50 -22.48 -4.13
C LEU A 110 -14.78 -23.98 -4.19
N ASN A 111 -15.99 -24.37 -4.60
CA ASN A 111 -16.25 -25.76 -4.94
C ASN A 111 -15.68 -26.10 -6.32
N ILE A 112 -14.60 -26.88 -6.35
CA ILE A 112 -13.90 -27.24 -7.59
C ILE A 112 -14.74 -28.13 -8.53
N ASN A 113 -15.77 -28.80 -8.01
CA ASN A 113 -16.63 -29.68 -8.79
C ASN A 113 -17.78 -28.94 -9.49
N THR A 114 -18.10 -27.70 -9.08
CA THR A 114 -19.22 -26.94 -9.64
C THR A 114 -18.83 -25.57 -10.16
N ALA A 115 -17.73 -24.98 -9.68
CA ALA A 115 -17.30 -23.65 -10.07
C ALA A 115 -17.08 -23.55 -11.60
N PRO A 116 -17.51 -22.45 -12.24
CA PRO A 116 -17.17 -22.19 -13.63
C PRO A 116 -15.66 -21.97 -13.77
N GLN A 117 -15.17 -22.12 -15.00
CA GLN A 117 -13.73 -22.06 -15.28
C GLN A 117 -13.09 -20.75 -14.83
N ILE A 118 -13.77 -19.62 -15.05
CA ILE A 118 -13.27 -18.29 -14.68
C ILE A 118 -13.05 -18.14 -13.17
N ASP A 119 -13.92 -18.75 -12.35
CA ASP A 119 -13.79 -18.72 -10.90
C ASP A 119 -12.64 -19.62 -10.43
N ILE A 120 -12.39 -20.73 -11.12
CA ILE A 120 -11.23 -21.59 -10.87
C ILE A 120 -9.93 -20.84 -11.17
N GLU A 121 -9.88 -20.09 -12.27
CA GLU A 121 -8.72 -19.25 -12.61
C GLU A 121 -8.44 -18.23 -11.52
N ALA A 122 -9.48 -17.46 -11.13
CA ALA A 122 -9.34 -16.38 -10.17
C ALA A 122 -8.99 -16.87 -8.76
N ALA A 123 -9.71 -17.87 -8.24
CA ALA A 123 -9.56 -18.31 -6.85
C ALA A 123 -8.35 -19.22 -6.64
N VAL A 124 -8.03 -20.09 -7.61
CA VAL A 124 -6.91 -21.05 -7.50
C VAL A 124 -5.61 -20.46 -8.07
N GLY A 125 -5.70 -19.39 -8.87
CA GLY A 125 -4.55 -18.80 -9.56
C GLY A 125 -4.05 -19.65 -10.74
N LEU A 126 -4.93 -20.50 -11.28
CA LEU A 126 -4.64 -21.33 -12.44
C LEU A 126 -4.76 -20.51 -13.74
N LEU A 127 -3.94 -20.86 -14.72
CA LEU A 127 -4.03 -20.31 -16.06
C LEU A 127 -5.30 -20.81 -16.74
N ARG A 128 -5.81 -20.04 -17.71
CA ARG A 128 -6.95 -20.38 -18.57
C ARG A 128 -6.97 -21.84 -19.01
N ARG A 129 -5.84 -22.35 -19.52
CA ARG A 129 -5.70 -23.73 -20.00
C ARG A 129 -5.77 -24.78 -18.88
N GLU A 130 -5.24 -24.45 -17.70
CA GLU A 130 -5.17 -25.33 -16.52
C GLU A 130 -6.57 -25.48 -15.91
N ALA A 131 -7.26 -24.36 -15.69
CA ALA A 131 -8.65 -24.36 -15.23
C ALA A 131 -9.59 -25.07 -16.21
N ALA A 132 -9.41 -24.84 -17.52
CA ALA A 132 -10.15 -25.57 -18.55
C ALA A 132 -9.88 -27.08 -18.49
N ALA A 133 -8.65 -27.50 -18.17
CA ALA A 133 -8.32 -28.91 -17.98
C ALA A 133 -9.04 -29.51 -16.76
N VAL A 134 -9.17 -28.76 -15.66
CA VAL A 134 -9.93 -29.18 -14.47
C VAL A 134 -11.40 -29.42 -14.82
N VAL A 135 -12.05 -28.46 -15.51
CA VAL A 135 -13.45 -28.58 -15.93
C VAL A 135 -13.65 -29.79 -16.84
N ARG A 136 -12.84 -29.93 -17.90
CA ARG A 136 -12.91 -31.09 -18.80
C ARG A 136 -12.63 -32.41 -18.09
N TYR A 137 -11.76 -32.41 -17.08
CA TYR A 137 -11.46 -33.61 -16.32
C TYR A 137 -12.66 -34.04 -15.49
N ARG A 138 -13.30 -33.14 -14.72
CA ARG A 138 -14.47 -33.47 -13.89
C ARG A 138 -15.69 -33.87 -14.72
N GLU A 139 -15.84 -33.33 -15.92
CA GLU A 139 -16.92 -33.70 -16.85
C GLU A 139 -16.75 -35.11 -17.41
N ARG A 140 -15.49 -35.53 -17.68
CA ARG A 140 -15.21 -36.85 -18.28
C ARG A 140 -15.00 -37.97 -17.27
N ASN A 141 -14.43 -37.65 -16.11
CA ASN A 141 -13.99 -38.64 -15.12
C ASN A 141 -14.86 -38.63 -13.86
N GLY A 142 -15.81 -37.70 -13.77
CA GLY A 142 -16.61 -37.46 -12.58
C GLY A 142 -15.93 -36.51 -11.58
N ARG A 143 -16.64 -36.24 -10.49
CA ARG A 143 -16.24 -35.30 -9.43
C ARG A 143 -14.93 -35.72 -8.76
N PHE A 144 -14.11 -34.74 -8.40
CA PHE A 144 -12.97 -34.93 -7.50
C PHE A 144 -13.51 -35.24 -6.11
N LYS A 145 -12.99 -36.27 -5.44
CA LYS A 145 -13.38 -36.62 -4.06
C LYS A 145 -12.55 -35.83 -3.06
N THR A 146 -11.28 -35.64 -3.39
CA THR A 146 -10.29 -34.93 -2.60
C THR A 146 -9.61 -33.87 -3.45
N ILE A 147 -9.06 -32.84 -2.83
CA ILE A 147 -8.25 -31.82 -3.53
C ILE A 147 -7.05 -32.49 -4.23
N ASP A 148 -6.49 -33.54 -3.63
CA ASP A 148 -5.36 -34.30 -4.20
C ASP A 148 -5.70 -35.01 -5.51
N ASP A 149 -6.98 -35.29 -5.78
CA ASP A 149 -7.40 -35.84 -7.08
C ASP A 149 -7.13 -34.87 -8.24
N LEU A 150 -6.92 -33.57 -7.97
CA LEU A 150 -6.53 -32.61 -8.99
C LEU A 150 -5.15 -32.94 -9.59
N LYS A 151 -4.28 -33.70 -8.91
CA LYS A 151 -3.00 -34.19 -9.48
C LYS A 151 -3.19 -35.05 -10.73
N LYS A 152 -4.39 -35.62 -10.93
CA LYS A 152 -4.74 -36.43 -12.09
C LYS A 152 -5.05 -35.59 -13.33
N VAL A 153 -5.26 -34.28 -13.18
CA VAL A 153 -5.58 -33.37 -14.28
C VAL A 153 -4.33 -33.12 -15.13
N PRO A 154 -4.31 -33.50 -16.42
CA PRO A 154 -3.13 -33.30 -17.25
C PRO A 154 -2.79 -31.81 -17.41
N GLY A 155 -1.53 -31.47 -17.18
CA GLY A 155 -1.00 -30.11 -17.38
C GLY A 155 -1.35 -29.10 -16.29
N ILE A 156 -1.90 -29.54 -15.15
CA ILE A 156 -2.12 -28.68 -13.99
C ILE A 156 -0.81 -28.46 -13.21
N ASP A 157 -0.59 -27.23 -12.75
CA ASP A 157 0.40 -26.95 -11.72
C ASP A 157 -0.25 -27.12 -10.34
N PHE A 158 -0.03 -28.28 -9.72
CA PHE A 158 -0.61 -28.60 -8.41
C PHE A 158 -0.05 -27.72 -7.28
N SER A 159 1.15 -27.13 -7.43
CA SER A 159 1.68 -26.24 -6.40
C SER A 159 0.84 -24.96 -6.25
N LYS A 160 0.16 -24.52 -7.31
CA LYS A 160 -0.83 -23.42 -7.22
C LYS A 160 -2.07 -23.83 -6.42
N VAL A 161 -2.58 -25.04 -6.67
CA VAL A 161 -3.69 -25.63 -5.93
C VAL A 161 -3.34 -25.72 -4.44
N GLU A 162 -2.14 -26.23 -4.12
CA GLU A 162 -1.66 -26.37 -2.75
C GLU A 162 -1.63 -25.05 -1.99
N ARG A 163 -1.08 -23.99 -2.61
CA ARG A 163 -1.03 -22.63 -2.01
C ARG A 163 -2.42 -22.05 -1.71
N ARG A 164 -3.47 -22.57 -2.34
CA ARG A 164 -4.86 -22.12 -2.18
C ARG A 164 -5.75 -23.19 -1.54
N ARG A 165 -5.19 -24.29 -1.04
CA ARG A 165 -5.94 -25.47 -0.54
C ARG A 165 -7.04 -25.09 0.46
N ALA A 166 -6.76 -24.17 1.38
CA ALA A 166 -7.72 -23.72 2.40
C ALA A 166 -8.98 -23.05 1.82
N PHE A 167 -8.95 -22.63 0.55
CA PHE A 167 -10.04 -21.96 -0.15
C PHE A 167 -10.69 -22.85 -1.22
N ILE A 168 -10.39 -24.15 -1.26
CA ILE A 168 -10.92 -25.09 -2.26
C ILE A 168 -11.65 -26.22 -1.53
N VAL A 169 -12.83 -26.57 -2.00
CA VAL A 169 -13.62 -27.71 -1.50
C VAL A 169 -14.08 -28.62 -2.64
N THR A 170 -14.38 -29.87 -2.30
CA THR A 170 -14.78 -30.93 -3.26
C THR A 170 -16.20 -31.45 -3.04
N LEU A 171 -17.05 -30.70 -2.32
CA LEU A 171 -18.46 -31.07 -2.03
C LEU A 171 -19.20 -31.48 -3.31
#